data_AF-A0A7C9IPV4-F1
#
_entry.id   AF-A0A7C9IPV4-F1
#
_cell.length_a   1.000
_cell.length_b   1.000
_cell.length_c   1.000
_cell.angle_alpha   90.00
_cell.angle_beta   90.00
_cell.angle_gamma   90.00
#
_symmetry.space_group_name_H-M   'P 1'
#
loop_
_entity.id
_entity.type
_entity.pdbx_description
1 polymer ?
#
loop_
_entity_poly.entity_id
_entity_poly.type
_entity_poly.pdbx_seq_one_letter_code
_entity_poly.pdbx_strand_id
1 'polypeptide(L)'
;MQYLMTSQIQMLLDNGNIHIGDLDPQLLERDHYRFRAYEFKVHDEIVPAVTIKPLEYVLCLSYERFKTSAIVVGDISQIISVRLI
;
A
#
# COMPACT_ATOMS: atom_id res chain seq x y z
N MET A 1 -15.43 7.10 13.10
CA MET A 1 -14.76 7.13 11.78
C MET A 1 -15.45 6.15 10.87
N GLN A 2 -15.68 6.50 9.60
CA GLN A 2 -16.34 5.64 8.62
C GLN A 2 -15.30 5.10 7.64
N TYR A 3 -15.28 3.77 7.43
CA TYR A 3 -14.43 3.14 6.41
C TYR A 3 -15.00 3.39 4.99
N LEU A 4 -14.10 3.62 4.04
CA LEU A 4 -14.45 3.91 2.65
C LEU A 4 -14.56 2.60 1.85
N MET A 5 -15.66 2.42 1.13
CA MET A 5 -15.82 1.33 0.15
C MET A 5 -15.20 1.71 -1.20
N THR A 6 -15.00 0.74 -2.10
CA THR A 6 -14.37 0.91 -3.43
C THR A 6 -14.94 2.10 -4.20
N SER A 7 -16.27 2.25 -4.23
CA SER A 7 -16.92 3.34 -4.96
C SER A 7 -16.55 4.72 -4.41
N GLN A 8 -16.37 4.83 -3.09
CA GLN A 8 -15.94 6.06 -2.44
C GLN A 8 -14.45 6.32 -2.67
N ILE A 9 -13.62 5.27 -2.63
CA ILE A 9 -12.18 5.36 -2.96
C ILE A 9 -12.03 5.83 -4.41
N GLN A 10 -12.79 5.25 -5.34
CA GLN A 10 -12.79 5.64 -6.74
C GLN A 10 -13.22 7.10 -6.92
N MET A 11 -14.31 7.52 -6.28
CA MET A 11 -14.75 8.92 -6.31
C MET A 11 -13.67 9.88 -5.78
N LEU A 12 -12.90 9.49 -4.76
CA LEU A 12 -11.81 10.32 -4.24
C LEU A 12 -10.60 10.35 -5.16
N LEU A 13 -10.31 9.26 -5.89
CA LEU A 13 -9.31 9.23 -6.96
C LEU A 13 -9.73 10.14 -8.12
N ASP A 14 -10.97 10.02 -8.59
CA ASP A 14 -11.52 10.78 -9.71
C ASP A 14 -11.53 12.29 -9.43
N ASN A 15 -11.83 12.68 -8.19
CA ASN A 15 -11.84 14.08 -7.75
C ASN A 15 -10.46 14.60 -7.32
N GLY A 16 -9.40 13.79 -7.40
CA GLY A 16 -8.03 14.18 -7.05
C GLY A 16 -7.77 14.39 -5.55
N ASN A 17 -8.67 13.93 -4.68
CA ASN A 17 -8.50 13.97 -3.21
C ASN A 17 -7.53 12.90 -2.71
N ILE A 18 -7.37 11.82 -3.48
CA ILE A 18 -6.33 10.81 -3.33
C ILE A 18 -5.62 10.69 -4.67
N HIS A 19 -4.30 10.58 -4.65
CA HIS A 19 -3.49 10.26 -5.81
C HIS A 19 -2.56 9.09 -5.46
N ILE A 20 -2.59 8.08 -6.32
CA ILE A 20 -1.74 6.89 -6.25
C ILE A 20 -0.92 6.88 -7.55
N GLY A 21 0.38 7.15 -7.44
CA GLY A 21 1.31 7.04 -8.58
C GLY A 21 1.41 5.59 -9.04
N ASP A 22 1.42 5.38 -10.36
CA ASP A 22 1.48 4.05 -10.98
C ASP A 22 0.34 3.11 -10.53
N LEU A 23 -0.86 3.69 -10.32
CA LEU A 23 -2.09 3.00 -9.95
C LEU A 23 -2.36 1.80 -10.88
N ASP A 24 -2.43 0.62 -10.28
CA ASP A 24 -2.97 -0.58 -10.91
C ASP A 24 -4.41 -0.82 -10.44
N PRO A 25 -5.44 -0.64 -11.31
CA PRO A 25 -6.84 -0.84 -10.94
C PRO A 25 -7.16 -2.26 -10.46
N GLN A 26 -6.35 -3.27 -10.82
CA GLN A 26 -6.58 -4.65 -10.40
C GLN A 26 -6.29 -4.87 -8.91
N LEU A 27 -5.54 -3.95 -8.29
CA LEU A 27 -5.20 -3.99 -6.87
C LEU A 27 -6.20 -3.23 -5.99
N LEU A 28 -7.20 -2.60 -6.59
CA LEU A 28 -8.28 -1.94 -5.86
C LEU A 28 -9.36 -2.98 -5.47
N GLU A 29 -9.48 -3.23 -4.17
CA GLU A 29 -10.44 -4.18 -3.61
C GLU A 29 -11.65 -3.46 -3.00
N ARG A 30 -12.49 -4.20 -2.26
CA ARG A 30 -13.78 -3.76 -1.74
C ARG A 30 -13.72 -2.47 -0.89
N ASP A 31 -12.65 -2.28 -0.14
CA ASP A 31 -12.51 -1.23 0.86
C ASP A 31 -11.06 -0.79 1.07
N HIS A 32 -10.14 -1.28 0.25
CA HIS A 32 -8.73 -0.98 0.36
C HIS A 32 -8.03 -1.09 -1.00
N TYR A 33 -6.84 -0.50 -1.07
CA TYR A 33 -5.93 -0.66 -2.19
C TYR A 33 -4.73 -1.50 -1.75
N ARG A 34 -4.41 -2.55 -2.50
CA ARG A 34 -3.20 -3.34 -2.26
C ARG A 34 -2.03 -2.64 -2.94
N PHE A 35 -0.95 -2.42 -2.20
CA PHE A 35 0.25 -1.78 -2.73
C PHE A 35 1.40 -2.79 -2.80
N ARG A 36 2.35 -2.54 -3.70
CA ARG A 36 3.45 -3.44 -4.00
C ARG A 36 4.69 -3.04 -3.20
N ALA A 37 5.45 -4.04 -2.77
CA ALA A 37 6.80 -3.83 -2.27
C ALA A 37 7.73 -3.43 -3.44
N TYR A 38 8.66 -2.51 -3.20
CA TYR A 38 9.62 -2.06 -4.21
C TYR A 38 11.06 -2.31 -3.79
N GLU A 39 11.58 -1.46 -2.90
CA GLU A 39 12.97 -1.50 -2.45
C GLU A 39 13.04 -1.67 -0.94
N PHE A 40 14.15 -2.22 -0.47
CA PHE A 40 14.36 -2.54 0.94
C PHE A 40 15.58 -1.78 1.45
N LYS A 41 15.44 -1.11 2.60
CA LYS A 41 16.56 -0.46 3.29
C LYS A 41 17.13 -1.40 4.36
N VAL A 42 18.34 -1.88 4.13
CA VAL A 42 19.09 -2.81 4.99
C VAL A 42 20.40 -2.15 5.38
N HIS A 43 20.63 -1.88 6.67
CA HIS A 43 21.86 -1.25 7.19
C HIS A 43 22.31 0.01 6.39
N ASP A 44 21.36 0.90 6.08
CA ASP A 44 21.55 2.13 5.28
C ASP A 44 21.77 1.96 3.77
N GLU A 45 21.76 0.73 3.25
CA GLU A 45 21.78 0.45 1.82
C GLU A 45 20.38 0.15 1.28
N ILE A 46 20.08 0.64 0.07
CA ILE A 46 18.84 0.34 -0.64
C ILE A 46 19.11 -0.80 -1.62
N VAL A 47 18.38 -1.91 -1.46
CA VAL A 47 18.52 -3.10 -2.29
C VAL A 47 17.18 -3.51 -2.93
N PRO A 48 17.19 -4.07 -4.15
CA PRO A 48 15.97 -4.48 -4.85
C PRO A 48 15.35 -5.77 -4.30
N ALA A 49 16.12 -6.57 -3.54
CA ALA A 49 15.66 -7.80 -2.92
C ALA A 49 16.46 -8.10 -1.65
N VAL A 50 15.81 -8.74 -0.67
CA VAL A 50 16.42 -9.16 0.58
C VAL A 50 15.82 -10.49 1.04
N THR A 51 16.63 -11.35 1.64
CA THR A 51 16.13 -12.51 2.40
C THR A 51 16.04 -12.11 3.87
N ILE A 52 14.83 -12.14 4.43
CA ILE A 52 14.58 -11.80 5.83
C ILE A 52 14.58 -13.08 6.65
N LYS A 53 15.49 -13.20 7.62
CA LYS A 53 15.53 -14.34 8.54
C LYS A 53 14.56 -14.12 9.71
N PRO A 54 14.19 -15.19 10.45
CA PRO A 54 13.40 -15.03 11.67
C PRO A 54 14.04 -14.02 12.62
N LEU A 55 13.21 -13.15 13.20
CA LEU A 55 13.62 -12.08 14.12
C LEU A 55 14.38 -10.90 13.48
N GLU A 56 14.61 -10.91 12.18
CA GLU A 56 15.12 -9.74 11.45
C GLU A 56 13.97 -8.81 11.04
N TYR A 57 14.28 -7.53 10.91
CA TYR A 57 13.38 -6.53 10.35
C TYR A 57 14.09 -5.76 9.24
N VAL A 58 13.29 -5.29 8.28
CA VAL A 58 13.75 -4.48 7.16
C VAL A 58 12.71 -3.40 6.88
N LEU A 59 13.16 -2.21 6.49
CA LEU A 59 12.25 -1.17 6.02
C LEU A 59 11.96 -1.42 4.53
N CYS A 60 10.70 -1.58 4.18
CA CYS A 60 10.25 -1.75 2.79
C CYS A 60 9.60 -0.45 2.31
N LEU A 61 9.99 0.02 1.14
CA LEU A 61 9.36 1.13 0.45
C LEU A 61 8.25 0.60 -0.46
N SER A 62 7.09 1.26 -0.47
CA SER A 62 6.03 0.97 -1.43
C SER A 62 6.46 1.38 -2.83
N TYR A 63 6.03 0.62 -3.84
CA TYR A 63 6.17 1.00 -5.24
C TYR A 63 5.33 2.23 -5.56
N GLU A 64 4.08 2.22 -5.10
CA GLU A 64 3.16 3.32 -5.29
C GLU A 64 3.52 4.51 -4.41
N ARG A 65 3.28 5.70 -4.95
CA ARG A 65 3.41 6.98 -4.23
C ARG A 65 2.04 7.51 -3.89
N PHE A 66 1.79 7.69 -2.60
CA PHE A 66 0.50 8.17 -2.10
C PHE A 66 0.55 9.66 -1.80
N LYS A 67 -0.46 10.38 -2.28
CA LYS A 67 -0.73 11.75 -1.85
C LYS A 67 -2.21 11.85 -1.51
N THR A 68 -2.51 12.29 -0.29
CA THR A 68 -3.87 12.46 0.19
C THR A 68 -4.13 13.93 0.56
N SER A 69 -5.39 14.34 0.46
CA SER A 69 -5.88 15.59 1.03
C SER A 69 -6.03 15.48 2.55
N ALA A 70 -6.15 16.61 3.25
CA ALA A 70 -6.28 16.65 4.71
C ALA A 70 -7.56 15.99 5.25
N ILE A 71 -8.54 15.70 4.39
CA ILE A 71 -9.82 15.07 4.76
C ILE A 71 -9.79 13.54 4.68
N VAL A 72 -8.69 12.95 4.17
CA VAL A 72 -8.52 11.50 4.04
C VAL A 72 -7.36 11.04 4.91
N VAL A 73 -7.64 10.10 5.81
CA VAL A 73 -6.63 9.38 6.59
C VAL A 73 -6.58 7.94 6.08
N GLY A 74 -5.38 7.49 5.70
CA GLY A 74 -5.12 6.10 5.32
C GLY A 74 -4.65 5.30 6.53
N ASP A 75 -5.06 4.04 6.59
CA ASP A 75 -4.51 3.04 7.51
C ASP A 75 -3.79 1.95 6.69
N ILE A 76 -2.72 1.39 7.25
CA ILE A 76 -1.91 0.35 6.61
C ILE A 76 -2.05 -0.92 7.43
N SER A 77 -2.64 -1.95 6.83
CA SER A 77 -2.82 -3.25 7.44
C SER A 77 -2.12 -4.36 6.65
N GLN A 78 -1.84 -5.46 7.34
CA GLN A 78 -1.26 -6.65 6.70
C GLN A 78 -2.35 -7.39 5.94
N ILE A 79 -2.08 -7.74 4.68
CA ILE A 79 -2.94 -8.65 3.93
C ILE A 79 -2.65 -10.07 4.39
N ILE A 80 -3.61 -10.71 5.05
CA ILE A 80 -3.51 -12.12 5.41
C ILE A 80 -3.78 -12.95 4.15
N SER A 81 -2.72 -13.39 3.48
CA SER A 81 -2.84 -14.43 2.46
C SER A 81 -2.92 -15.78 3.16
N VAL A 82 -4.13 -16.30 3.36
CA VAL A 82 -4.31 -17.69 3.79
C VAL A 82 -4.05 -18.58 2.58
N ARG A 83 -2.84 -19.14 2.48
CA ARG A 83 -2.65 -20.33 1.64
C ARG A 83 -3.34 -21.50 2.35
N LEU A 84 -4.49 -21.91 1.84
CA LEU A 84 -5.04 -23.24 2.14
C LEU A 84 -4.07 -24.25 1.51
N ILE A 85 -3.37 -25.02 2.35
CA ILE A 85 -2.62 -26.22 1.98
C ILE A 85 -3.59 -27.38 2.00
#